data_AF-A0AAD4V9Q7-F1
#
_entry.id   AF-A0AAD4V9Q7-F1
#
_cell.length_a   1.000
_cell.length_b   1.000
_cell.length_c   1.000
_cell.angle_alpha   90.00
_cell.angle_beta   90.00
_cell.angle_gamma   90.00
#
_symmetry.space_group_name_H-M   'P 1'
#
loop_
_entity.id
_entity.type
_entity.pdbx_description
1 polymer ?
#
loop_
_entity_poly.entity_id
_entity_poly.type
_entity_poly.pdbx_seq_one_letter_code
_entity_poly.pdbx_strand_id
1 'polypeptide(L)'
;MARISPILTFQFIISSLLLSSSAMTLVSGESHGFVRSIDPKFLGLQREKLTHICLYWHDIVGGPHPTAIDVVPPPSKSSPTNFGLVRMFDNALTQGPELSSELVARAQGFYASAAQKELSLLMAQNFAFVQGEFNGSTITLLGRNSVFNKVRELPVIGGSGVFRFAKGYAEASTHTFDLTTGDATVEYNIYVLHY
;
A
#
# COMPACT_ATOMS: atom_id res chain seq x y z
N MET A 1 32.33 67.57 42.40
CA MET A 1 32.94 66.48 41.60
C MET A 1 33.05 65.25 42.48
N ALA A 2 32.17 64.27 42.30
CA ALA A 2 32.17 63.05 43.12
C ALA A 2 33.23 62.06 42.59
N ARG A 3 34.21 61.70 43.42
CA ARG A 3 35.21 60.66 43.09
C ARG A 3 34.59 59.30 43.35
N ILE A 4 34.37 58.54 42.28
CA ILE A 4 33.93 57.14 42.36
C ILE A 4 35.10 56.31 42.93
N SER A 5 34.83 55.53 43.97
CA SER A 5 35.83 54.69 44.64
C SER A 5 36.31 53.57 43.69
N PRO A 6 37.63 53.33 43.55
CA PRO A 6 38.18 52.26 42.71
C PRO A 6 37.73 50.86 43.14
N ILE A 7 37.31 50.69 44.40
CA ILE A 7 36.78 49.43 44.94
C ILE A 7 35.38 49.15 44.38
N LEU A 8 34.56 50.19 44.24
CA LEU A 8 33.19 50.07 43.75
C LEU A 8 33.14 49.75 42.26
N THR A 9 34.09 50.28 41.49
CA THR A 9 34.27 49.96 40.06
C THR A 9 34.80 48.53 39.86
N PHE A 10 35.71 48.05 40.71
CA PHE A 10 36.20 46.67 40.64
C PHE A 10 35.12 45.65 41.00
N GLN A 11 34.27 45.92 42.00
CA GLN A 11 33.13 45.07 42.34
C GLN A 11 32.06 45.03 41.23
N PHE A 12 31.84 46.15 40.53
CA PHE A 12 30.93 46.18 39.38
C PHE A 12 31.46 45.38 38.18
N ILE A 13 32.77 45.42 37.93
CA ILE A 13 33.38 44.65 36.85
C ILE A 13 33.29 43.15 37.15
N ILE A 14 33.61 42.72 38.38
CA ILE A 14 33.51 41.31 38.78
C ILE A 14 32.05 40.81 38.74
N SER A 15 31.08 41.61 39.19
CA SER A 15 29.67 41.22 39.11
C SER A 15 29.17 41.15 37.67
N SER A 16 29.60 42.05 36.79
CA SER A 16 29.27 42.01 35.37
C SER A 16 29.88 40.80 34.63
N LEU A 17 31.11 40.40 34.99
CA LEU A 17 31.75 39.20 34.45
C LEU A 17 31.07 37.91 34.93
N LEU A 18 30.65 37.85 36.21
CA LEU A 18 29.92 36.70 36.76
C LEU A 18 28.51 36.56 36.16
N LEU A 19 27.78 37.64 35.91
CA LEU A 19 26.47 37.58 35.24
C LEU A 19 26.56 37.20 33.75
N SER A 20 27.68 37.48 33.08
CA SER A 20 27.88 37.06 31.69
C SER A 20 28.17 35.56 31.52
N SER A 21 28.48 34.86 32.61
CA SER A 21 28.90 33.45 32.59
C SER A 21 27.77 32.42 32.70
N SER A 22 26.53 32.85 32.89
CA SER A 22 25.38 31.98 33.15
C SER A 22 24.29 32.03 32.08
N ALA A 23 24.66 31.94 30.81
CA ALA A 23 23.71 31.63 29.74
C ALA A 23 24.35 30.89 28.56
N MET A 24 25.07 29.77 28.82
CA MET A 24 25.13 28.72 27.82
C MET A 24 23.85 27.90 27.94
N THR A 25 22.80 28.32 27.24
CA THR A 25 21.72 27.40 26.90
C THR A 25 22.35 26.32 26.04
N LEU A 26 22.54 25.13 26.62
CA LEU A 26 22.68 23.92 25.83
C LEU A 26 21.34 23.74 25.11
N VAL A 27 21.23 24.37 23.94
CA VAL A 27 20.33 23.87 22.91
C VAL A 27 20.91 22.51 22.57
N SER A 28 20.40 21.47 23.23
CA SER A 28 20.43 20.13 22.68
C SER A 28 19.70 20.26 21.35
N GLY A 29 20.43 20.59 20.29
CA GLY A 29 19.94 20.37 18.95
C GLY A 29 19.57 18.90 18.96
N GLU A 30 18.28 18.59 18.88
CA GLU A 30 17.90 17.26 18.46
C GLU A 30 18.65 17.06 17.16
N SER A 31 19.71 16.27 17.21
CA SER A 31 20.28 15.69 16.02
C SER A 31 19.10 14.94 15.43
N HIS A 32 18.41 15.57 14.47
CA HIS A 32 17.56 14.87 13.53
C HIS A 32 18.51 14.02 12.68
N GLY A 33 19.09 13.00 13.32
CA GLY A 33 19.95 12.04 12.67
C GLY A 33 19.14 11.44 11.53
N PHE A 34 19.82 11.18 10.42
CA PHE A 34 19.23 10.56 9.23
C PHE A 34 18.40 9.32 9.55
N VAL A 35 18.75 8.60 10.63
CA VAL A 35 17.99 7.49 11.20
C VAL A 35 17.75 7.72 12.69
N ARG A 36 16.53 7.47 13.15
CA ARG A 36 16.18 7.41 14.58
C ARG A 36 15.25 6.24 14.86
N SER A 37 15.40 5.63 16.03
CA SER A 37 14.38 4.71 16.54
C SER A 37 13.12 5.50 16.92
N ILE A 38 11.95 4.95 16.63
CA ILE A 38 10.65 5.52 16.98
C ILE A 38 9.90 4.48 17.82
N ASP A 39 9.36 4.89 18.97
CA ASP A 39 8.41 4.03 19.71
C ASP A 39 7.13 3.88 18.87
N PRO A 40 6.72 2.64 18.50
CA PRO A 40 5.50 2.38 17.74
C PRO A 40 4.24 3.08 18.29
N LYS A 41 4.19 3.36 19.60
CA LYS A 41 3.09 4.11 20.22
C LYS A 41 2.89 5.51 19.63
N PHE A 42 3.97 6.18 19.20
CA PHE A 42 3.88 7.49 18.56
C PHE A 42 3.23 7.44 17.18
N LEU A 43 3.20 6.27 16.55
CA LEU A 43 2.53 6.05 15.27
C LEU A 43 1.04 5.75 15.43
N GLY A 44 0.52 5.70 16.67
CA GLY A 44 -0.85 5.33 16.98
C GLY A 44 -1.17 3.87 16.65
N LEU A 45 -0.14 3.03 16.46
CA LEU A 45 -0.32 1.61 16.16
C LEU A 45 -0.96 0.93 17.37
N GLN A 46 -2.14 0.36 17.13
CA GLN A 46 -2.82 -0.46 18.12
C GLN A 46 -2.18 -1.85 18.18
N ARG A 47 -2.82 -2.79 18.87
CA ARG A 47 -2.41 -4.18 18.85
C ARG A 47 -2.53 -4.73 17.42
N GLU A 48 -1.54 -5.52 16.99
CA GLU A 48 -1.61 -6.23 15.71
C GLU A 48 -2.90 -7.08 15.63
N LYS A 49 -3.61 -6.97 14.51
CA LYS A 49 -4.88 -7.65 14.19
C LYS A 49 -4.70 -8.48 12.94
N LEU A 50 -5.29 -9.67 12.93
CA LEU A 50 -5.48 -10.47 11.73
C LEU A 50 -6.90 -10.28 11.22
N THR A 51 -7.04 -9.85 9.97
CA THR A 51 -8.33 -9.69 9.30
C THR A 51 -8.40 -10.62 8.10
N HIS A 52 -9.54 -11.30 7.96
CA HIS A 52 -9.90 -12.05 6.76
C HIS A 52 -10.94 -11.27 5.96
N ILE A 53 -10.71 -11.13 4.66
CA ILE A 53 -11.58 -10.42 3.73
C ILE A 53 -11.90 -11.35 2.57
N CYS A 54 -13.18 -11.56 2.28
CA CYS A 54 -13.63 -12.31 1.09
C CYS A 54 -14.37 -11.34 0.16
N LEU A 55 -14.00 -11.34 -1.12
CA LEU A 55 -14.60 -10.49 -2.15
C LEU A 55 -14.40 -11.10 -3.55
N TYR A 56 -15.11 -10.56 -4.54
CA TYR A 56 -15.07 -11.02 -5.93
C TYR A 56 -14.54 -9.94 -6.85
N TRP A 57 -13.47 -10.25 -7.59
CA TRP A 57 -12.81 -9.41 -8.57
C TRP A 57 -13.36 -9.67 -9.97
N HIS A 58 -13.82 -8.62 -10.66
CA HIS A 58 -14.48 -8.71 -11.96
C HIS A 58 -13.63 -8.06 -13.06
N ASP A 59 -13.00 -8.89 -13.89
CA ASP A 59 -12.30 -8.46 -15.10
C ASP A 59 -13.26 -8.48 -16.28
N ILE A 60 -13.57 -7.31 -16.82
CA ILE A 60 -14.37 -7.17 -18.02
C ILE A 60 -13.46 -6.66 -19.13
N VAL A 61 -13.15 -7.53 -20.06
CA VAL A 61 -12.26 -7.30 -21.21
C VAL A 61 -13.08 -7.07 -22.47
N GLY A 62 -14.17 -7.83 -22.61
CA GLY A 62 -15.10 -7.75 -23.73
C GLY A 62 -16.20 -6.70 -23.55
N GLY A 63 -17.08 -6.63 -24.54
CA GLY A 63 -18.29 -5.83 -24.49
C GLY A 63 -18.08 -4.30 -24.66
N PRO A 64 -19.15 -3.52 -24.52
CA PRO A 64 -19.12 -2.07 -24.78
C PRO A 64 -18.51 -1.23 -23.66
N HIS A 65 -18.36 -1.79 -22.45
CA HIS A 65 -17.86 -1.08 -21.27
C HIS A 65 -16.78 -1.91 -20.55
N PRO A 66 -15.61 -2.14 -21.18
CA PRO A 66 -14.53 -2.90 -20.57
C PRO A 66 -13.95 -2.15 -19.37
N THR A 67 -13.58 -2.90 -18.34
CA THR A 67 -12.87 -2.41 -17.15
C THR A 67 -11.36 -2.67 -17.23
N ALA A 68 -10.93 -3.47 -18.21
CA ALA A 68 -9.54 -3.82 -18.44
C ALA A 68 -9.17 -3.67 -19.93
N ILE A 69 -8.08 -2.94 -20.20
CA ILE A 69 -7.66 -2.56 -21.55
C ILE A 69 -6.20 -2.91 -21.84
N ASP A 70 -5.94 -3.45 -23.03
CA ASP A 70 -4.58 -3.77 -23.47
C ASP A 70 -3.78 -2.47 -23.66
N VAL A 71 -2.66 -2.34 -22.96
CA VAL A 71 -1.72 -1.20 -23.10
C VAL A 71 -0.45 -1.61 -23.83
N VAL A 72 -0.09 -2.89 -23.78
CA VAL A 72 0.94 -3.51 -24.62
C VAL A 72 0.37 -4.82 -25.15
N PRO A 73 0.15 -4.96 -26.46
CA PRO A 73 -0.32 -6.22 -27.02
C PRO A 73 0.79 -7.28 -27.01
N PRO A 74 0.45 -8.59 -27.00
CA PRO A 74 1.46 -9.63 -27.13
C PRO A 74 2.11 -9.59 -28.53
N PRO A 75 3.37 -10.05 -28.68
CA PRO A 75 4.03 -10.11 -29.99
C PRO A 75 3.30 -10.96 -31.03
N SER A 76 2.56 -11.98 -30.58
CA SER A 76 1.69 -12.79 -31.42
C SER A 76 0.39 -13.14 -30.70
N LYS A 77 -0.74 -12.85 -31.34
CA LYS A 77 -2.09 -13.21 -30.86
C LYS A 77 -2.39 -14.72 -30.98
N SER A 78 -1.57 -15.47 -31.71
CA SER A 78 -1.69 -16.94 -31.78
C SER A 78 -1.00 -17.64 -30.61
N SER A 79 -0.27 -16.92 -29.76
CA SER A 79 0.41 -17.50 -28.62
C SER A 79 -0.62 -17.95 -27.57
N PRO A 80 -0.59 -19.22 -27.12
CA PRO A 80 -1.53 -19.71 -26.10
C PRO A 80 -1.31 -19.05 -24.73
N THR A 81 -0.15 -18.43 -24.51
CA THR A 81 0.17 -17.76 -23.25
C THR A 81 0.00 -16.24 -23.32
N ASN A 82 -0.10 -15.66 -24.52
CA ASN A 82 -0.04 -14.20 -24.72
C ASN A 82 1.17 -13.54 -24.05
N PHE A 83 2.31 -14.23 -23.93
CA PHE A 83 3.53 -13.69 -23.32
C PHE A 83 3.85 -12.27 -23.84
N GLY A 84 4.10 -11.33 -22.92
CA GLY A 84 4.38 -9.93 -23.23
C GLY A 84 3.14 -9.01 -23.29
N LEU A 85 1.92 -9.56 -23.26
CA LEU A 85 0.70 -8.78 -23.05
C LEU A 85 0.78 -8.02 -21.72
N VAL A 86 0.37 -6.76 -21.70
CA VAL A 86 0.11 -5.97 -20.49
C VAL A 86 -1.27 -5.34 -20.58
N ARG A 87 -2.09 -5.53 -19.54
CA ARG A 87 -3.43 -4.98 -19.43
C ARG A 87 -3.55 -4.09 -18.20
N MET A 88 -3.98 -2.84 -18.40
CA MET A 88 -4.32 -1.92 -17.33
C MET A 88 -5.79 -2.10 -16.98
N PHE A 89 -6.14 -2.08 -15.69
CA PHE A 89 -7.51 -2.31 -15.25
C PHE A 89 -7.92 -1.43 -14.07
N ASP A 90 -9.22 -1.15 -14.02
CA ASP A 90 -9.94 -0.62 -12.87
C ASP A 90 -11.22 -1.44 -12.70
N ASN A 91 -11.12 -2.50 -11.91
CA ASN A 91 -12.11 -3.55 -11.80
C ASN A 91 -12.96 -3.39 -10.55
N ALA A 92 -14.22 -3.82 -10.63
CA ALA A 92 -15.09 -3.87 -9.46
C ALA A 92 -14.64 -4.98 -8.51
N LEU A 93 -14.70 -4.71 -7.21
CA LEU A 93 -14.65 -5.72 -6.16
C LEU A 93 -15.97 -5.72 -5.40
N THR A 94 -16.70 -6.83 -5.47
CA THR A 94 -18.04 -6.94 -4.87
C THR A 94 -18.08 -7.97 -3.75
N GLN A 95 -19.13 -7.91 -2.93
CA GLN A 95 -19.34 -8.86 -1.84
C GLN A 95 -19.75 -10.26 -2.34
N GLY A 96 -20.48 -10.34 -3.45
CA GLY A 96 -20.93 -11.58 -4.08
C GLY A 96 -20.40 -11.76 -5.51
N PRO A 97 -20.52 -12.97 -6.10
CA PRO A 97 -19.98 -13.28 -7.41
C PRO A 97 -20.71 -12.61 -8.57
N GLU A 98 -21.91 -12.07 -8.35
CA GLU A 98 -22.64 -11.31 -9.36
C GLU A 98 -22.12 -9.86 -9.42
N LEU A 99 -21.94 -9.33 -10.63
CA LEU A 99 -21.51 -7.93 -10.82
C LEU A 99 -22.51 -6.92 -10.21
N SER A 100 -23.78 -7.32 -10.05
CA SER A 100 -24.81 -6.51 -9.41
C SER A 100 -24.78 -6.55 -7.88
N SER A 101 -23.93 -7.39 -7.27
CA SER A 101 -23.73 -7.40 -5.83
C SER A 101 -23.11 -6.08 -5.34
N GLU A 102 -23.16 -5.86 -4.03
CA GLU A 102 -22.63 -4.64 -3.43
C GLU A 102 -21.15 -4.41 -3.76
N LEU A 103 -20.82 -3.22 -4.25
CA LEU A 103 -19.46 -2.78 -4.54
C LEU A 103 -18.76 -2.36 -3.24
N VAL A 104 -17.75 -3.13 -2.82
CA VAL A 104 -17.01 -2.88 -1.57
C VAL A 104 -15.66 -2.21 -1.79
N ALA A 105 -15.05 -2.41 -2.97
CA ALA A 105 -13.75 -1.87 -3.32
C ALA A 105 -13.55 -1.77 -4.84
N ARG A 106 -12.44 -1.17 -5.27
CA ARG A 106 -11.95 -1.19 -6.65
C ARG A 106 -10.57 -1.82 -6.69
N ALA A 107 -10.34 -2.71 -7.64
CA ALA A 107 -9.02 -3.24 -7.92
C ALA A 107 -8.39 -2.44 -9.06
N GLN A 108 -7.29 -1.76 -8.77
CA GLN A 108 -6.65 -0.84 -9.71
C GLN A 108 -5.19 -1.22 -9.89
N GLY A 109 -4.77 -1.38 -11.14
CA GLY A 109 -3.41 -1.76 -11.46
C GLY A 109 -3.31 -2.38 -12.84
N PHE A 110 -2.35 -3.26 -13.01
CA PHE A 110 -2.18 -3.98 -14.27
C PHE A 110 -1.79 -5.43 -14.01
N TYR A 111 -1.99 -6.24 -15.04
CA TYR A 111 -1.35 -7.55 -15.11
C TYR A 111 -0.62 -7.73 -16.43
N ALA A 112 0.42 -8.53 -16.40
CA ALA A 112 1.21 -8.86 -17.57
C ALA A 112 1.34 -10.37 -17.73
N SER A 113 1.20 -10.89 -18.95
CA SER A 113 1.50 -12.31 -19.19
C SER A 113 3.01 -12.52 -19.20
N ALA A 114 3.51 -13.12 -18.12
CA ALA A 114 4.92 -13.13 -17.77
C ALA A 114 5.59 -14.50 -17.99
N ALA A 115 4.83 -15.56 -18.26
CA ALA A 115 5.36 -16.90 -18.51
C ALA A 115 5.27 -17.28 -20.00
N GLN A 116 6.33 -17.92 -20.50
CA GLN A 116 6.38 -18.37 -21.89
C GLN A 116 5.67 -19.72 -22.13
N LYS A 117 5.60 -20.58 -21.10
CA LYS A 117 5.14 -21.98 -21.22
C LYS A 117 3.71 -22.22 -20.73
N GLU A 118 3.15 -21.28 -19.97
CA GLU A 118 1.80 -21.37 -19.42
C GLU A 118 1.18 -19.97 -19.34
N LEU A 119 -0.14 -19.88 -19.29
CA LEU A 119 -0.84 -18.62 -19.04
C LEU A 119 -0.68 -18.24 -17.56
N SER A 120 0.35 -17.45 -17.27
CA SER A 120 0.66 -16.97 -15.93
C SER A 120 0.86 -15.47 -15.95
N LEU A 121 0.07 -14.79 -15.13
CA LEU A 121 0.07 -13.34 -15.04
C LEU A 121 0.99 -12.90 -13.89
N LEU A 122 1.72 -11.81 -14.08
CA LEU A 122 2.23 -11.01 -12.98
C LEU A 122 1.15 -9.97 -12.65
N MET A 123 0.57 -10.06 -11.46
CA MET A 123 -0.41 -9.08 -10.96
C MET A 123 0.33 -7.99 -10.19
N ALA A 124 0.06 -6.72 -10.49
CA ALA A 124 0.54 -5.58 -9.72
C ALA A 124 -0.64 -4.62 -9.49
N GLN A 125 -1.23 -4.67 -8.30
CA GLN A 125 -2.53 -4.04 -8.06
C GLN A 125 -2.75 -3.58 -6.62
N ASN A 126 -3.66 -2.61 -6.48
CA ASN A 126 -4.20 -2.14 -5.21
C ASN A 126 -5.70 -2.46 -5.14
N PHE A 127 -6.15 -2.96 -3.99
CA PHE A 127 -7.56 -3.03 -3.63
C PHE A 127 -7.88 -1.79 -2.80
N ALA A 128 -8.57 -0.82 -3.41
CA ALA A 128 -8.99 0.43 -2.79
C ALA A 128 -10.42 0.31 -2.28
N PHE A 129 -10.58 0.22 -0.96
CA PHE A 129 -11.87 0.02 -0.31
C PHE A 129 -12.68 1.32 -0.32
N VAL A 130 -13.98 1.21 -0.62
CA VAL A 130 -14.89 2.36 -0.75
C VAL A 130 -16.09 2.29 0.21
N GLN A 131 -16.13 1.26 1.06
CA GLN A 131 -17.22 1.02 1.99
C GLN A 131 -16.71 0.58 3.38
N GLY A 132 -17.62 0.67 4.36
CA GLY A 132 -17.43 0.13 5.71
C GLY A 132 -16.27 0.77 6.46
N GLU A 133 -15.73 0.03 7.43
CA GLU A 133 -14.61 0.45 8.28
C GLU A 133 -13.29 0.61 7.50
N PHE A 134 -13.19 0.03 6.31
CA PHE A 134 -11.98 0.09 5.48
C PHE A 134 -12.02 1.20 4.43
N ASN A 135 -13.11 1.97 4.33
CA ASN A 135 -13.26 3.02 3.33
C ASN A 135 -12.06 3.98 3.29
N GLY A 136 -11.50 4.19 2.10
CA GLY A 136 -10.32 5.02 1.87
C GLY A 136 -8.98 4.33 2.17
N SER A 137 -8.99 3.08 2.63
CA SER A 137 -7.79 2.27 2.86
C SER A 137 -7.48 1.40 1.64
N THR A 138 -6.24 0.92 1.56
CA THR A 138 -5.82 0.05 0.46
C THR A 138 -5.02 -1.16 0.93
N ILE A 139 -5.12 -2.27 0.19
CA ILE A 139 -4.20 -3.41 0.27
C ILE A 139 -3.47 -3.53 -1.08
N THR A 140 -2.17 -3.78 -1.06
CA THR A 140 -1.35 -3.94 -2.27
C THR A 140 -0.95 -5.41 -2.46
N LEU A 141 -1.21 -5.94 -3.65
CA LEU A 141 -0.85 -7.30 -4.07
C LEU A 141 0.14 -7.23 -5.24
N LEU A 142 1.25 -7.96 -5.13
CA LEU A 142 2.23 -8.13 -6.20
C LEU A 142 2.67 -9.58 -6.28
N GLY A 143 2.24 -10.31 -7.31
CA GLY A 143 2.48 -11.75 -7.33
C GLY A 143 2.19 -12.44 -8.64
N ARG A 144 2.68 -13.67 -8.76
CA ARG A 144 2.42 -14.56 -9.88
C ARG A 144 1.05 -15.19 -9.74
N ASN A 145 0.30 -15.27 -10.84
CA ASN A 145 -1.07 -15.75 -10.91
C ASN A 145 -1.22 -16.73 -12.10
N SER A 146 -0.95 -18.01 -11.87
CA SER A 146 -1.12 -19.07 -12.88
C SER A 146 -2.59 -19.43 -13.03
N VAL A 147 -3.24 -18.91 -14.08
CA VAL A 147 -4.70 -18.79 -14.20
C VAL A 147 -5.46 -20.12 -14.02
N PHE A 148 -4.88 -21.24 -14.48
CA PHE A 148 -5.52 -22.55 -14.43
C PHE A 148 -5.28 -23.34 -13.14
N ASN A 149 -4.49 -22.81 -12.21
CA ASN A 149 -4.39 -23.41 -10.88
C ASN A 149 -5.68 -23.14 -10.11
N LYS A 150 -6.16 -24.18 -9.40
CA LYS A 150 -7.42 -24.12 -8.62
C LYS A 150 -7.40 -22.99 -7.59
N VAL A 151 -6.29 -22.87 -6.85
CA VAL A 151 -6.03 -21.82 -5.86
C VAL A 151 -4.66 -21.22 -6.16
N ARG A 152 -4.57 -19.89 -6.10
CA ARG A 152 -3.37 -19.12 -6.46
C ARG A 152 -3.08 -18.15 -5.34
N GLU A 153 -1.90 -18.26 -4.74
CA GLU A 153 -1.49 -17.40 -3.63
C GLU A 153 -0.75 -16.16 -4.16
N LEU A 154 -1.16 -14.98 -3.71
CA LEU A 154 -0.49 -13.71 -3.97
C LEU A 154 -0.14 -13.04 -2.65
N PRO A 155 1.09 -12.54 -2.46
CA PRO A 155 1.47 -11.87 -1.23
C PRO A 155 0.82 -10.49 -1.13
N VAL A 156 0.34 -10.16 0.08
CA VAL A 156 0.07 -8.79 0.49
C VAL A 156 1.39 -8.15 0.88
N ILE A 157 1.84 -7.19 0.07
CA ILE A 157 3.15 -6.55 0.24
C ILE A 157 3.07 -5.19 0.95
N GLY A 158 1.87 -4.73 1.27
CA GLY A 158 1.65 -3.46 1.94
C GLY A 158 0.19 -3.03 1.94
N GLY A 159 -0.04 -1.85 2.49
CA GLY A 159 -1.36 -1.21 2.52
C GLY A 159 -1.28 0.23 3.03
N SER A 160 -2.41 0.92 2.95
CA SER A 160 -2.57 2.29 3.44
C SER A 160 -3.83 2.42 4.31
N GLY A 161 -3.98 3.57 4.97
CA GLY A 161 -5.08 3.79 5.91
C GLY A 161 -5.02 2.81 7.09
N VAL A 162 -6.09 2.07 7.31
CA VAL A 162 -6.19 1.04 8.36
C VAL A 162 -5.20 -0.11 8.12
N PHE A 163 -4.81 -0.37 6.87
CA PHE A 163 -3.85 -1.42 6.50
C PHE A 163 -2.41 -0.90 6.46
N ARG A 164 -2.10 0.18 7.18
CA ARG A 164 -0.71 0.64 7.31
C ARG A 164 0.14 -0.46 7.96
N PHE A 165 1.32 -0.69 7.39
CA PHE A 165 2.22 -1.81 7.76
C PHE A 165 1.64 -3.20 7.47
N ALA A 166 0.64 -3.30 6.58
CA ALA A 166 0.03 -4.57 6.25
C ALA A 166 1.01 -5.58 5.63
N LYS A 167 0.87 -6.84 6.03
CA LYS A 167 1.55 -8.00 5.46
C LYS A 167 0.62 -9.21 5.51
N GLY A 168 0.77 -10.15 4.59
CA GLY A 168 -0.08 -11.33 4.54
C GLY A 168 -0.12 -11.96 3.16
N TYR A 169 -1.23 -12.61 2.84
CA TYR A 169 -1.42 -13.27 1.55
C TYR A 169 -2.90 -13.26 1.15
N ALA A 170 -3.14 -13.48 -0.14
CA ALA A 170 -4.46 -13.66 -0.70
C ALA A 170 -4.49 -14.96 -1.50
N GLU A 171 -5.57 -15.71 -1.35
CA GLU A 171 -5.89 -16.87 -2.17
C GLU A 171 -6.94 -16.47 -3.21
N ALA A 172 -6.57 -16.58 -4.48
CA ALA A 172 -7.45 -16.33 -5.61
C ALA A 172 -7.95 -17.65 -6.20
N SER A 173 -9.26 -17.78 -6.37
CA SER A 173 -9.93 -18.93 -7.00
C SER A 173 -10.87 -18.46 -8.11
N THR A 174 -10.78 -19.06 -9.28
CA THR A 174 -11.59 -18.63 -10.43
C THR A 174 -13.02 -19.13 -10.28
N HIS A 175 -13.99 -18.22 -10.26
CA HIS A 175 -15.41 -18.55 -10.22
C HIS A 175 -15.95 -18.76 -11.64
N THR A 176 -15.70 -17.80 -12.53
CA THR A 176 -16.03 -17.89 -13.97
C THR A 176 -14.87 -17.38 -14.81
N PHE A 177 -14.70 -17.95 -16.00
CA PHE A 177 -13.75 -17.47 -17.00
C PHE A 177 -14.27 -17.79 -18.39
N ASP A 178 -14.59 -16.75 -19.16
CA ASP A 178 -14.95 -16.87 -20.57
C ASP A 178 -13.70 -16.74 -21.43
N LEU A 179 -13.29 -17.86 -22.03
CA LEU A 179 -12.11 -17.92 -22.90
C LEU A 179 -12.26 -17.15 -24.21
N THR A 180 -13.49 -16.80 -24.60
CA THR A 180 -13.79 -16.09 -25.85
C THR A 180 -13.55 -14.59 -25.68
N THR A 181 -14.07 -14.02 -24.59
CA THR A 181 -13.99 -12.59 -24.29
C THR A 181 -12.77 -12.26 -23.44
N GLY A 182 -12.33 -13.19 -22.59
CA GLY A 182 -11.35 -12.96 -21.54
C GLY A 182 -11.97 -12.51 -20.21
N ASP A 183 -13.29 -12.37 -20.13
CA ASP A 183 -13.98 -11.92 -18.92
C ASP A 183 -13.88 -12.97 -17.80
N ALA A 184 -13.63 -12.50 -16.58
CA ALA A 184 -13.44 -13.39 -15.43
C ALA A 184 -14.02 -12.82 -14.14
N THR A 185 -14.63 -13.69 -13.34
CA THR A 185 -14.91 -13.42 -11.93
C THR A 185 -14.02 -14.31 -11.08
N VAL A 186 -13.28 -13.69 -10.15
CA VAL A 186 -12.31 -14.37 -9.29
C VAL A 186 -12.62 -14.06 -7.83
N GLU A 187 -12.85 -15.09 -7.03
CA GLU A 187 -12.95 -14.96 -5.57
C GLU A 187 -11.55 -14.75 -4.98
N TYR A 188 -11.41 -13.75 -4.11
CA TYR A 188 -10.22 -13.51 -3.31
C TYR A 188 -10.54 -13.68 -1.83
N ASN A 189 -9.76 -14.53 -1.16
CA ASN A 189 -9.71 -14.66 0.29
C ASN A 189 -8.39 -14.06 0.78
N ILE A 190 -8.43 -12.91 1.44
CA ILE A 190 -7.27 -12.14 1.86
C ILE A 190 -7.09 -12.26 3.37
N TYR A 191 -5.92 -12.69 3.81
CA TYR A 191 -5.53 -12.77 5.21
C TYR A 191 -4.43 -11.74 5.46
N VAL A 192 -4.77 -10.67 6.19
CA VAL A 192 -3.90 -9.51 6.36
C VAL A 192 -3.68 -9.19 7.84
N LEU A 193 -2.41 -9.11 8.23
CA LEU A 193 -1.97 -8.56 9.51
C LEU A 193 -1.82 -7.04 9.37
N HIS A 194 -2.40 -6.28 10.30
CA HIS A 194 -2.30 -4.82 10.41
C HIS A 194 -2.45 -4.38 11.87
N TYR A 195 -2.56 -3.08 12.17
CA TYR A 195 -2.54 -2.54 13.55
C TYR A 195 -3.78 -1.68 13.84
#